data_AF-A0A7C5BYD6-F1
#
_entry.id   AF-A0A7C5BYD6-F1
#
_cell.length_a   1.000
_cell.length_b   1.000
_cell.length_c   1.000
_cell.angle_alpha   90.00
_cell.angle_beta   90.00
_cell.angle_gamma   90.00
#
_symmetry.space_group_name_H-M   'P 1'
#
loop_
_entity.id
_entity.type
_entity.pdbx_description
1 polymer ?
#
loop_
_entity_poly.entity_id
_entity_poly.type
_entity_poly.pdbx_seq_one_letter_code
_entity_poly.pdbx_strand_id
1 'polypeptide(L)' 'MTARRKRHSPEKIIQKLRDADALLAAGKPIPEVCQALEISE' A
#
# COMPACT_ATOMS: atom_id res chain seq x y z
N MET A 1 16.93 5.70 18.24
CA MET A 1 15.92 6.70 17.84
C MET A 1 14.64 5.95 17.52
N THR A 2 13.56 6.15 18.28
CA THR A 2 12.27 5.47 18.04
C THR A 2 11.67 5.98 16.74
N ALA A 3 11.65 5.13 15.70
CA ALA A 3 11.08 5.50 14.41
C ALA A 3 9.62 5.95 14.62
N ARG A 4 9.35 7.23 14.35
CA ARG A 4 8.03 7.84 14.45
C ARG A 4 7.12 7.10 13.46
N ARG A 5 6.34 6.13 13.94
CA ARG A 5 5.36 5.42 13.11
C ARG A 5 4.48 6.48 12.43
N LYS A 6 4.57 6.62 11.11
CA LYS A 6 3.63 7.42 10.32
C LYS A 6 2.25 6.82 10.57
N ARG A 7 1.41 7.51 11.34
CA ARG A 7 0.01 7.10 11.49
C ARG A 7 -0.66 7.28 10.13
N HIS A 8 -1.07 6.18 9.51
CA HIS A 8 -1.97 6.25 8.38
C HIS A 8 -3.37 6.54 8.92
N SER A 9 -3.97 7.65 8.48
CA SER A 9 -5.40 7.88 8.70
C SER A 9 -6.20 6.73 8.07
N PRO A 10 -7.37 6.36 8.62
CA PRO A 10 -8.23 5.32 8.04
C PRO A 10 -8.49 5.53 6.54
N GLU A 11 -8.71 6.77 6.13
CA GLU A 11 -8.88 7.18 4.73
C GLU A 11 -7.70 6.80 3.84
N LYS A 12 -6.47 7.00 4.33
CA LYS A 12 -5.24 6.62 3.61
C LYS A 12 -5.10 5.11 3.48
N ILE A 13 -5.56 4.34 4.48
CA ILE A 13 -5.54 2.89 4.42
C ILE A 13 -6.56 2.42 3.37
N ILE A 14 -7.77 2.96 3.40
CA ILE A 14 -8.83 2.62 2.43
C ILE A 14 -8.39 2.94 1.01
N GLN A 15 -7.75 4.10 0.78
CA GLN A 15 -7.23 4.45 -0.53
C GLN A 15 -6.17 3.44 -1.00
N LYS A 16 -5.18 3.13 -0.16
CA LYS A 16 -4.14 2.15 -0.49
C LYS A 16 -4.70 0.75 -0.79
N LEU A 17 -5.73 0.32 -0.06
CA LEU A 17 -6.38 -0.97 -0.31
C LEU A 17 -7.12 -0.98 -1.65
N ARG A 18 -7.80 0.12 -2.01
CA ARG A 18 -8.47 0.24 -3.33
C ARG A 18 -7.46 0.27 -4.48
N ASP A 19 -6.35 0.97 -4.30
CA ASP A 19 -5.28 1.03 -5.29
C ASP A 19 -4.64 -0.37 -5.45
N ALA A 20 -4.44 -1.10 -4.35
CA ALA A 20 -3.98 -2.49 -4.38
C ALA A 20 -4.94 -3.38 -5.18
N ASP A 21 -6.23 -3.32 -4.88
CA ASP A 21 -7.26 -4.10 -5.60
C ASP A 21 -7.29 -3.79 -7.09
N ALA A 22 -7.17 -2.51 -7.48
CA ALA A 22 -7.12 -2.12 -8.89
C ALA A 22 -5.89 -2.70 -9.61
N LEU A 23 -4.72 -2.67 -8.96
CA LEU A 23 -3.49 -3.21 -9.53
C LEU A 23 -3.52 -4.75 -9.62
N LEU A 24 -4.07 -5.42 -8.60
CA LEU A 24 -4.26 -6.86 -8.60
C LEU A 24 -5.29 -7.30 -9.67
N ALA A 25 -6.39 -6.56 -9.81
CA ALA A 25 -7.39 -6.81 -10.86
C ALA A 25 -6.82 -6.59 -12.27
N ALA A 26 -5.85 -5.68 -12.42
CA ALA A 26 -5.08 -5.51 -13.65
C ALA A 26 -4.05 -6.64 -13.91
N GLY A 27 -3.96 -7.64 -13.03
CA GLY A 27 -3.09 -8.80 -13.17
C GLY A 27 -1.65 -8.56 -12.71
N LYS A 28 -1.37 -7.46 -11.99
CA LYS A 28 -0.02 -7.19 -11.48
C LYS A 28 0.31 -8.14 -10.32
N PRO A 29 1.54 -8.68 -10.25
CA PRO A 29 1.97 -9.53 -9.16
C PRO A 29 2.14 -8.73 -7.86
N ILE A 30 1.93 -9.39 -6.72
CA ILE A 30 2.06 -8.82 -5.36
C ILE A 30 3.34 -7.97 -5.16
N PRO A 31 4.56 -8.40 -5.54
CA PRO A 31 5.76 -7.58 -5.38
C PRO A 31 5.69 -6.23 -6.10
N GLU A 32 5.06 -6.17 -7.28
CA GLU A 32 4.87 -4.93 -8.03
C GLU A 32 3.86 -4.00 -7.35
N VAL A 33 2.80 -4.58 -6.78
CA VAL A 33 1.80 -3.84 -5.99
C VAL A 33 2.42 -3.26 -4.72
N CYS A 34 3.20 -4.04 -3.98
CA CYS A 34 3.91 -3.57 -2.78
C CYS A 34 4.90 -2.44 -3.10
N GLN A 35 5.63 -2.56 -4.22
CA GLN A 35 6.53 -1.53 -4.69
C GLN A 35 5.79 -0.23 -5.07
N ALA A 36 4.67 -0.34 -5.79
CA ALA A 36 3.85 0.81 -6.18
C ALA A 36 3.21 1.55 -4.97
N LEU A 37 2.92 0.82 -3.90
CA LEU A 37 2.33 1.38 -2.67
C LEU A 37 3.37 1.88 -1.65
N GLU A 38 4.67 1.79 -2.01
CA GLU A 38 5.82 2.09 -1.16
C GLU A 38 5.74 1.36 0.19
N ILE A 39 5.26 0.11 0.18
CA ILE A 39 5.19 -0.75 1.35
C ILE A 39 6.49 -1.55 1.38
N SER A 40 7.39 -1.20 2.29
CA SER A 40 8.55 -2.02 2.60
C SER A 40 8.08 -3.27 3.35
N GLU A 41 8.53 -4.44 2.89
CA GLU A 41 8.32 -5.74 3.56
C GLU A 41 8.88 -5.74 5.00
#